data_AF-A0A2P8I321-F1
#
_entry.id   AF-A0A2P8I321-F1
#
_cell.length_a   1.000
_cell.length_b   1.000
_cell.length_c   1.000
_cell.angle_alpha   90.00
_cell.angle_beta   90.00
_cell.angle_gamma   90.00
#
_symmetry.space_group_name_H-M   'P 1'
#
loop_
_entity.id
_entity.type
_entity.pdbx_description
1 polymer ?
#
loop_
_entity_poly.entity_id
_entity_poly.type
_entity_poly.pdbx_seq_one_letter_code
_entity_poly.pdbx_strand_id
1 'polypeptide(L)' 'MLGSAFKVSERRGQAERAEDHDVIATVHPSSVLRAPDRDEAYQGFLADLRVVRAHLG' A
#
# COMPACT_ATOMS: atom_id res chain seq x y z
N MET A 1 -4.88 -9.26 -11.71
CA MET A 1 -4.97 -9.35 -10.21
C MET A 1 -3.70 -10.00 -9.65
N LEU A 2 -3.13 -9.54 -8.53
CA LEU A 2 -1.77 -9.88 -8.03
C LEU A 2 -1.51 -11.35 -7.60
N GLY A 3 -2.50 -12.23 -7.72
CA GLY A 3 -2.40 -13.65 -7.34
C GLY A 3 -2.69 -13.91 -5.85
N SER A 4 -3.08 -15.16 -5.53
CA SER A 4 -3.52 -15.55 -4.17
C SER A 4 -2.40 -15.64 -3.14
N ALA A 5 -1.14 -15.74 -3.58
CA ALA A 5 0.03 -15.79 -2.70
C ALA A 5 0.55 -14.40 -2.32
N PHE A 6 -0.01 -13.32 -2.88
CA PHE A 6 0.48 -11.96 -2.64
C PHE A 6 0.13 -11.50 -1.22
N LYS A 7 1.13 -10.99 -0.49
CA LYS A 7 0.97 -10.47 0.87
C LYS A 7 1.24 -8.97 0.91
N VAL A 8 0.19 -8.20 1.19
CA VAL A 8 0.27 -6.74 1.32
C VAL A 8 1.28 -6.32 2.39
N SER A 9 1.36 -7.03 3.52
CA SER A 9 2.27 -6.70 4.61
C SER A 9 3.75 -6.77 4.23
N GLU A 10 4.11 -7.58 3.23
CA GLU A 10 5.50 -7.78 2.80
C GLU A 10 5.87 -6.86 1.63
N ARG A 11 4.87 -6.34 0.91
CA ARG A 11 5.06 -5.71 -0.41
C ARG A 11 4.41 -4.32 -0.55
N ARG A 12 3.82 -3.78 0.53
CA ARG A 12 3.21 -2.44 0.51
C ARG A 12 4.21 -1.35 0.13
N GLY A 13 3.71 -0.30 -0.53
CA GLY A 13 4.49 0.88 -0.92
C GLY A 13 5.49 0.62 -2.06
N GLN A 14 5.39 -0.52 -2.74
CA GLN A 14 6.22 -0.86 -3.90
C GLN A 14 5.40 -0.69 -5.18
N ALA A 15 5.99 -0.06 -6.20
CA ALA A 15 5.41 -0.04 -7.54
C ALA A 15 5.68 -1.38 -8.22
N GLU A 16 4.61 -2.05 -8.63
CA GLU A 16 4.66 -3.34 -9.29
C GLU A 16 3.88 -3.30 -10.59
N ARG A 17 4.32 -4.07 -11.58
CA ARG A 17 3.59 -4.23 -12.84
C ARG A 17 2.57 -5.36 -12.69
N ALA A 18 1.30 -5.04 -12.87
CA ALA A 18 0.23 -6.02 -12.93
C ALA A 18 -0.47 -5.91 -14.29
N GLU A 19 -0.17 -6.86 -15.17
CA GLU A 19 -0.68 -6.85 -16.55
C GLU A 19 -0.31 -5.51 -17.24
N ASP A 20 -1.30 -4.73 -17.66
CA ASP A 20 -1.11 -3.46 -18.34
C ASP A 20 -1.07 -2.23 -17.41
N HIS A 21 -1.11 -2.45 -16.09
CA HIS A 21 -1.21 -1.38 -15.09
C HIS A 21 -0.04 -1.40 -14.12
N ASP A 22 0.38 -0.22 -13.67
CA ASP A 22 1.23 -0.09 -12.50
C ASP A 22 0.34 -0.05 -11.26
N VAL A 23 0.67 -0.88 -10.28
CA VAL A 23 -0.09 -1.01 -9.04
C VAL A 23 0.83 -0.84 -7.85
N ILE A 24 0.31 -0.18 -6.82
CA ILE A 24 0.98 -0.03 -5.52
C ILE A 24 0.04 -0.55 -4.46
N ALA A 25 0.46 -1.62 -3.77
CA ALA A 25 -0.31 -2.18 -2.68
C ALA A 25 -0.17 -1.33 -1.41
N THR A 26 -1.24 -1.22 -0.64
CA THR A 26 -1.23 -0.60 0.69
C THR A 26 -2.26 -1.27 1.60
N VAL A 27 -2.19 -0.99 2.90
CA VAL A 27 -3.20 -1.46 3.85
C VAL A 27 -4.55 -0.82 3.58
N HIS A 28 -5.62 -1.55 3.88
CA HIS A 28 -6.96 -0.99 3.80
C HIS A 28 -7.16 0.08 4.89
N PRO A 29 -7.81 1.23 4.61
CA PRO A 29 -7.99 2.31 5.59
C PRO A 29 -8.67 1.86 6.89
N SER A 30 -9.59 0.90 6.84
CA SER A 30 -10.24 0.37 8.05
C SER A 30 -9.26 -0.33 9.01
N SER A 31 -8.15 -0.90 8.51
CA SER A 31 -7.13 -1.50 9.37
C SER A 31 -6.33 -0.45 10.13
N VAL A 32 -6.12 0.73 9.54
CA VAL A 32 -5.49 1.88 10.23
C VAL A 32 -6.37 2.34 11.40
N LEU A 33 -7.69 2.40 11.20
CA LEU A 33 -8.63 2.79 12.27
C LEU A 33 -8.68 1.79 13.44
N ARG A 34 -8.28 0.54 13.21
CA ARG A 34 -8.31 -0.55 14.19
C ARG A 34 -6.92 -0.91 14.74
N ALA A 35 -5.89 -0.20 14.31
CA ALA A 35 -4.52 -0.49 14.72
C ALA A 35 -4.31 -0.17 16.21
N PRO A 36 -3.50 -0.96 16.94
CA PRO A 36 -3.12 -0.65 18.31
C PRO A 36 -2.41 0.72 18.44
N ASP A 37 -1.53 1.01 17.48
CA ASP A 37 -0.96 2.34 17.25
C ASP A 37 -1.50 2.89 15.93
N ARG A 38 -2.49 3.78 16.03
CA ARG A 38 -3.14 4.38 14.86
C ARG A 38 -2.24 5.38 14.16
N ASP A 39 -1.42 6.12 14.89
CA ASP A 39 -0.61 7.19 14.31
C ASP A 39 0.52 6.59 13.48
N GLU A 40 1.20 5.56 14.00
CA GLU A 40 2.18 4.79 13.25
C GLU A 40 1.56 4.17 11.98
N ALA A 41 0.41 3.52 12.12
CA ALA A 41 -0.29 2.90 10.99
C ALA A 41 -0.69 3.93 9.92
N TYR A 42 -1.15 5.11 10.34
CA TYR A 42 -1.53 6.19 9.45
C TYR A 42 -0.32 6.79 8.73
N GLN A 43 0.80 7.00 9.43
CA GLN A 43 2.03 7.47 8.79
C GLN A 43 2.54 6.46 7.74
N GLY A 44 2.49 5.17 8.05
CA GLY A 44 2.82 4.13 7.08
C GLY A 44 1.89 4.15 5.86
N PHE A 45 0.58 4.32 6.06
CA PHE A 45 -0.38 4.45 4.96
C PHE A 45 -0.08 5.68 4.07
N LEU A 46 0.20 6.84 4.69
CA LEU A 46 0.59 8.04 3.94
C LEU A 46 1.93 7.87 3.22
N ALA A 47 2.88 7.12 3.79
CA ALA A 47 4.15 6.81 3.12
C ALA A 47 3.89 6.05 1.81
N ASP A 48 3.03 5.02 1.82
CA ASP A 48 2.66 4.30 0.59
C ASP A 48 2.00 5.22 -0.45
N LEU A 49 1.07 6.10 -0.03
CA LEU A 49 0.40 7.04 -0.94
C LEU A 49 1.35 8.08 -1.54
N ARG A 50 2.41 8.47 -0.82
CA ARG A 50 3.46 9.34 -1.38
C ARG A 50 4.22 8.65 -2.50
N VAL A 51 4.38 7.32 -2.45
CA VAL A 51 4.95 6.56 -3.58
C VAL A 51 4.05 6.66 -4.80
N VAL A 52 2.73 6.53 -4.62
CA VAL A 52 1.77 6.73 -5.73
C VAL A 52 1.94 8.12 -6.35
N ARG A 53 1.98 9.16 -5.52
CA ARG A 53 2.21 10.53 -6.01
C ARG A 53 3.51 10.64 -6.81
N ALA A 54 4.62 10.11 -6.28
CA ALA A 54 5.91 10.16 -6.95
C ALA A 54 5.92 9.37 -8.28
N HIS A 55 5.12 8.30 -8.38
CA HIS A 55 5.00 7.50 -9.61
C HIS A 55 4.16 8.18 -10.70
N LEU A 56 3.25 9.07 -10.32
CA LEU A 56 2.36 9.78 -11.25
C LEU A 56 2.96 11.07 -11.85
N GLY A 57 4.05 11.60 -11.27
CA GLY A 57 4.68 12.86 -11.68
C GLY A 57 4.30 14.04 -10.76
#